data_AF-A0A949K8G9-F1
#
_entry.id   AF-A0A949K8G9-F1
#
_cell.length_a   1.000
_cell.length_b   1.000
_cell.length_c   1.000
_cell.angle_alpha   90.00
_cell.angle_beta   90.00
_cell.angle_gamma   90.00
#
_symmetry.space_group_name_H-M   'P 1'
#
loop_
_entity.id
_entity.type
_entity.pdbx_description
1 polymer ?
#
loop_
_entity_poly.entity_id
_entity_poly.type
_entity_poly.pdbx_seq_one_letter_code
_entity_poly.pdbx_strand_id
1 'polypeptide(L)'
;MTDQLLEFLTVYGLPAAALVLAIGQAGAPLPTSLALLTLGALAANGDMVLAMAFIWAVSGTVLGDQAGFLVGRYVARSAGDRPGFIGGLARKARKAEPTMARWGSSSVFFTRWLITPLGSAVNIASGVTGLGWPVFTIWSVLGETLWVSIYIGLGYTFGSNIETLAGILGNMSMALAMLAVAALLGWQLMRAVRKAQARSQPD
;
A
#
# COMPACT_ATOMS: atom_id res chain seq x y z
N MET A 1 -11.01 7.84 -18.01
CA MET A 1 -10.98 7.52 -16.57
C MET A 1 -10.26 8.61 -15.78
N THR A 2 -9.06 9.02 -16.18
CA THR A 2 -8.32 10.11 -15.51
C THR A 2 -9.08 11.44 -15.51
N ASP A 3 -9.69 11.82 -16.64
CA ASP A 3 -10.41 13.10 -16.75
C ASP A 3 -11.66 13.16 -15.84
N GLN A 4 -12.40 12.06 -15.73
CA GLN A 4 -13.54 11.93 -14.82
C GLN A 4 -13.13 11.99 -13.34
N LEU A 5 -11.94 11.47 -13.01
CA LEU A 5 -11.38 11.56 -11.66
C LEU A 5 -11.05 13.01 -11.32
N LEU A 6 -10.44 13.74 -12.25
CA LEU A 6 -10.09 15.15 -12.09
C LEU A 6 -11.33 16.04 -11.96
N GLU A 7 -12.38 15.76 -12.75
CA GLU A 7 -13.68 16.46 -12.66
C GLU A 7 -14.38 16.19 -11.32
N PHE A 8 -14.37 14.93 -10.85
CA PHE A 8 -14.94 14.59 -9.54
C PHE A 8 -14.18 15.23 -8.37
N LEU A 9 -12.85 15.29 -8.44
CA LEU A 9 -12.00 15.94 -7.42
C LEU A 9 -12.17 17.46 -7.40
N THR A 10 -12.41 18.09 -8.56
CA THR A 10 -12.63 19.54 -8.65
C THR A 10 -14.02 19.95 -8.19
N VAL A 11 -15.05 19.13 -8.43
CA VAL A 11 -16.44 19.41 -8.00
C VAL A 11 -16.68 19.09 -6.52
N TYR A 12 -16.16 17.97 -6.03
CA TYR A 12 -16.46 17.46 -4.68
C TYR A 12 -15.30 17.61 -3.69
N GLY A 13 -14.13 18.10 -4.14
CA GLY A 13 -13.00 18.49 -3.27
C GLY A 13 -12.40 17.35 -2.45
N LEU A 14 -11.99 17.67 -1.22
CA LEU A 14 -11.27 16.77 -0.31
C LEU A 14 -12.05 15.50 0.09
N PRO A 15 -13.38 15.54 0.37
CA PRO A 15 -14.15 14.33 0.66
C PRO A 15 -14.18 13.32 -0.48
N ALA A 16 -14.28 13.79 -1.73
CA ALA A 16 -14.21 12.93 -2.90
C ALA A 16 -12.84 12.26 -3.05
N ALA A 17 -11.76 13.01 -2.79
CA ALA A 17 -10.42 12.47 -2.79
C ALA A 17 -10.26 11.36 -1.75
N ALA A 18 -10.75 11.59 -0.53
CA ALA A 18 -10.73 10.59 0.52
C ALA A 18 -11.52 9.33 0.14
N LEU A 19 -12.66 9.47 -0.53
CA LEU A 19 -13.45 8.33 -1.00
C LEU A 19 -12.72 7.52 -2.09
N VAL A 20 -12.11 8.20 -3.07
CA VAL A 20 -11.29 7.55 -4.11
C VAL A 20 -10.14 6.77 -3.48
N LEU A 21 -9.46 7.38 -2.51
CA LEU A 21 -8.37 6.75 -1.78
C LEU A 21 -8.86 5.54 -0.98
N ALA A 22 -10.00 5.66 -0.29
CA ALA A 22 -10.59 4.55 0.46
C ALA A 22 -10.94 3.37 -0.46
N ILE A 23 -11.57 3.62 -1.60
CA ILE A 23 -11.95 2.59 -2.56
C ILE A 23 -10.69 1.95 -3.19
N GLY A 24 -9.67 2.76 -3.51
CA GLY A 24 -8.40 2.28 -4.03
C GLY A 24 -7.67 1.38 -3.05
N GLN A 25 -7.54 1.80 -1.78
CA GLN A 25 -6.89 1.00 -0.74
C GLN A 25 -7.69 -0.26 -0.36
N ALA A 26 -9.01 -0.25 -0.56
CA ALA A 26 -9.84 -1.45 -0.43
C ALA A 26 -9.55 -2.51 -1.52
N GLY A 27 -8.76 -2.16 -2.55
CA GLY A 27 -8.29 -3.08 -3.59
C GLY A 27 -8.85 -2.79 -4.99
N ALA A 28 -9.57 -1.68 -5.17
CA ALA A 28 -10.00 -1.25 -6.50
C ALA A 28 -8.80 -0.69 -7.29
N PRO A 29 -8.69 -0.97 -8.60
CA PRO A 29 -7.63 -0.42 -9.44
C PRO A 29 -7.90 1.06 -9.76
N LEU A 30 -7.73 1.91 -8.76
CA LEU A 30 -7.85 3.36 -8.88
C LEU A 30 -6.46 4.01 -8.86
N PRO A 31 -6.27 5.13 -9.58
CA PRO A 31 -5.00 5.84 -9.64
C PRO A 31 -4.79 6.68 -8.35
N THR A 32 -4.69 6.03 -7.20
CA THR A 32 -4.58 6.67 -5.87
C THR A 32 -3.32 7.53 -5.75
N SER A 33 -2.20 7.07 -6.29
CA SER A 33 -0.96 7.86 -6.38
C SER A 33 -1.15 9.16 -7.15
N LEU A 34 -1.89 9.13 -8.27
CA LEU A 34 -2.18 10.33 -9.05
C LEU A 34 -3.09 11.28 -8.27
N ALA A 35 -4.12 10.76 -7.60
CA ALA A 35 -4.99 11.57 -6.76
C ALA A 35 -4.21 12.32 -5.68
N LEU A 36 -3.24 11.68 -5.00
CA LEU A 36 -2.39 12.33 -4.01
C LEU A 36 -1.46 13.40 -4.60
N LEU A 37 -0.88 13.15 -5.79
CA LEU A 37 -0.07 14.14 -6.49
C LEU A 37 -0.91 15.36 -6.87
N THR A 38 -2.12 15.14 -7.37
CA THR A 38 -3.08 16.20 -7.71
C THR A 38 -3.44 17.02 -6.46
N LEU A 39 -3.73 16.37 -5.33
CA LEU A 39 -3.97 17.07 -4.06
C LEU A 39 -2.79 17.94 -3.63
N GLY A 40 -1.56 17.43 -3.76
CA GLY A 40 -0.36 18.21 -3.49
C GLY A 40 -0.21 19.42 -4.41
N ALA A 41 -0.43 19.24 -5.71
CA ALA A 41 -0.32 20.30 -6.71
C ALA A 41 -1.37 21.40 -6.51
N LEU A 42 -2.63 21.02 -6.24
CA LEU A 42 -3.70 21.97 -5.92
C LEU A 42 -3.38 22.75 -4.64
N ALA A 43 -2.82 22.10 -3.63
CA ALA A 43 -2.39 22.78 -2.42
C ALA A 43 -1.24 23.78 -2.68
N ALA A 44 -0.33 23.49 -3.60
CA ALA A 44 0.74 24.42 -3.99
C ALA A 44 0.25 25.63 -4.78
N ASN A 45 -0.81 25.46 -5.58
CA ASN A 45 -1.45 26.55 -6.31
C ASN A 45 -2.33 27.45 -5.42
N GLY A 46 -2.53 27.07 -4.15
CA GLY A 46 -3.38 27.81 -3.20
C GLY A 46 -4.87 27.44 -3.29
N ASP A 47 -5.24 26.45 -4.09
CA ASP A 47 -6.63 26.02 -4.27
C ASP A 47 -7.18 25.27 -3.04
N MET A 48 -6.30 24.76 -2.17
CA MET A 48 -6.69 24.08 -0.93
C MET A 48 -5.61 24.18 0.16
N VAL A 49 -6.03 24.04 1.42
CA VAL A 49 -5.12 23.98 2.56
C VAL A 49 -4.38 22.63 2.59
N LEU A 50 -3.05 22.66 2.49
CA LEU A 50 -2.21 21.45 2.49
C LEU A 50 -2.49 20.52 3.68
N ALA A 51 -2.66 21.07 4.88
CA ALA A 51 -2.97 20.28 6.07
C ALA A 51 -4.31 19.54 5.93
N MET A 52 -5.32 20.16 5.32
CA MET A 52 -6.61 19.52 5.09
C MET A 52 -6.51 18.43 4.02
N ALA A 53 -5.77 18.69 2.93
CA ALA A 53 -5.49 17.68 1.91
C ALA A 53 -4.82 16.43 2.52
N PHE A 54 -3.85 16.65 3.40
CA PHE A 54 -3.16 15.57 4.11
C PHE A 54 -4.10 14.78 5.04
N ILE A 55 -4.88 15.46 5.89
CA ILE A 55 -5.80 14.81 6.84
C ILE A 55 -6.83 13.96 6.11
N TRP A 56 -7.45 14.51 5.06
CA TRP A 56 -8.44 13.78 4.26
C TRP A 56 -7.83 12.61 3.51
N ALA A 57 -6.62 12.78 2.96
CA ALA A 57 -5.92 11.70 2.28
C ALA A 57 -5.61 10.53 3.22
N VAL A 58 -4.97 10.80 4.36
CA VAL A 58 -4.66 9.76 5.37
C VAL A 58 -5.93 9.10 5.89
N SER A 59 -6.98 9.88 6.15
CA SER A 59 -8.25 9.33 6.63
C SER A 59 -8.88 8.39 5.60
N GLY A 60 -8.90 8.78 4.32
CA GLY A 60 -9.41 7.95 3.23
C GLY A 60 -8.63 6.65 3.07
N THR A 61 -7.30 6.73 3.01
CA THR A 61 -6.47 5.53 2.82
C THR A 61 -6.58 4.57 4.01
N VAL A 62 -6.55 5.09 5.24
CA VAL A 62 -6.75 4.27 6.45
C VAL A 62 -8.13 3.62 6.45
N LEU A 63 -9.20 4.32 6.07
CA LEU A 63 -10.53 3.72 5.99
C LEU A 63 -10.59 2.52 5.03
N GLY A 64 -9.96 2.63 3.86
CA GLY A 64 -9.86 1.51 2.91
C GLY A 64 -9.07 0.32 3.47
N ASP A 65 -7.97 0.60 4.17
CA ASP A 65 -7.17 -0.40 4.85
C ASP A 65 -7.98 -1.19 5.90
N GLN A 66 -8.73 -0.45 6.72
CA GLN A 66 -9.58 -1.02 7.76
C GLN A 66 -10.69 -1.90 7.16
N ALA A 67 -11.27 -1.50 6.02
CA ALA A 67 -12.25 -2.32 5.30
C ALA A 67 -11.64 -3.66 4.88
N GLY A 68 -10.44 -3.65 4.28
CA GLY A 68 -9.73 -4.88 3.89
C GLY A 68 -9.43 -5.80 5.09
N PHE A 69 -9.02 -5.23 6.22
CA PHE A 69 -8.79 -5.97 7.47
C PHE A 69 -10.09 -6.60 8.01
N LEU A 70 -11.18 -5.85 8.03
CA LEU A 70 -12.48 -6.34 8.50
C LEU A 70 -13.03 -7.45 7.60
N VAL A 71 -12.85 -7.33 6.28
CA VAL A 71 -13.15 -8.41 5.32
C VAL A 71 -12.34 -9.65 5.70
N GLY A 72 -11.03 -9.51 5.96
CA GLY A 72 -10.20 -10.62 6.43
C GLY A 72 -10.72 -11.26 7.71
N ARG A 73 -11.15 -10.44 8.69
CA ARG A 73 -11.72 -10.90 9.97
C ARG A 73 -13.04 -11.67 9.77
N TYR A 74 -13.89 -11.18 8.89
CA TYR A 74 -15.14 -11.83 8.51
C TYR A 74 -14.88 -13.17 7.81
N VAL A 75 -13.92 -13.20 6.90
CA VAL A 75 -13.47 -14.41 6.20
C VAL A 75 -12.93 -15.42 7.20
N ALA A 76 -12.12 -15.01 8.18
CA ALA A 76 -11.63 -15.89 9.25
C ALA A 76 -12.76 -16.60 10.01
N ARG A 77 -13.81 -15.83 10.36
CA ARG A 77 -14.99 -16.32 11.10
C ARG A 77 -15.91 -17.19 10.25
N SER A 78 -16.00 -16.90 8.95
CA SER A 78 -16.98 -17.51 8.05
C SER A 78 -16.43 -18.67 7.22
N ALA A 79 -15.11 -18.80 7.11
CA ALA A 79 -14.48 -19.70 6.15
C ALA A 79 -14.75 -21.17 6.42
N GLY A 80 -14.65 -21.67 7.67
CA GLY A 80 -14.70 -23.12 7.95
C GLY A 80 -13.90 -23.94 6.91
N ASP A 81 -14.41 -25.11 6.53
CA ASP A 81 -13.97 -25.89 5.36
C ASP A 81 -14.85 -25.62 4.11
N ARG A 82 -15.49 -24.46 4.02
CA ARG A 82 -16.47 -24.20 2.96
C ARG A 82 -15.80 -24.10 1.58
N PRO A 83 -16.29 -24.83 0.55
CA PRO A 83 -15.91 -24.57 -0.83
C PRO A 83 -16.46 -23.20 -1.28
N GLY A 84 -15.77 -22.55 -2.23
CA GLY A 84 -16.16 -21.24 -2.79
C GLY A 84 -15.17 -20.10 -2.52
N PHE A 85 -15.56 -18.87 -2.90
CA PHE A 85 -14.69 -17.68 -2.87
C PHE A 85 -14.09 -17.40 -1.48
N ILE A 86 -14.91 -17.46 -0.43
CA ILE A 86 -14.49 -17.20 0.96
C ILE A 86 -13.45 -18.23 1.43
N GLY A 87 -13.67 -19.52 1.16
CA GLY A 87 -12.71 -20.58 1.48
C GLY A 87 -11.41 -20.47 0.66
N GLY A 88 -11.51 -20.05 -0.61
CA GLY A 88 -10.35 -19.75 -1.45
C GLY A 88 -9.50 -18.59 -0.92
N LEU A 89 -10.16 -17.51 -0.50
CA LEU A 89 -9.50 -16.33 0.08
C LEU A 89 -8.83 -16.67 1.42
N ALA A 90 -9.51 -17.44 2.27
CA ALA A 90 -8.94 -17.93 3.53
C ALA A 90 -7.70 -18.81 3.31
N ARG A 91 -7.73 -19.74 2.33
CA ARG A 91 -6.56 -20.56 1.98
C ARG A 91 -5.38 -19.73 1.47
N LYS A 92 -5.64 -18.75 0.59
CA LYS A 92 -4.60 -17.83 0.09
C LYS A 92 -4.00 -17.00 1.23
N ALA A 93 -4.84 -16.47 2.12
CA ALA A 93 -4.40 -15.70 3.27
C ALA A 93 -3.56 -16.53 4.26
N ARG A 94 -3.96 -17.77 4.58
CA ARG A 94 -3.18 -18.68 5.43
C ARG A 94 -1.82 -19.07 4.81
N LYS A 95 -1.71 -19.13 3.49
CA LYS A 95 -0.39 -19.32 2.84
C LYS A 95 0.59 -18.18 3.11
N ALA A 96 0.09 -16.98 3.42
CA ALA A 96 0.92 -15.82 3.78
C ALA A 96 1.32 -15.79 5.27
N GLU A 97 0.73 -16.65 6.10
CA GLU A 97 0.94 -16.74 7.55
C GLU A 97 2.40 -16.97 7.96
N PRO A 98 3.21 -17.84 7.30
CA PRO A 98 4.62 -17.99 7.63
C PRO A 98 5.45 -16.72 7.37
N THR A 99 5.09 -15.98 6.32
CA THR A 99 5.73 -14.71 5.97
C THR A 99 5.33 -13.62 6.96
N MET A 100 4.06 -13.56 7.34
CA MET A 100 3.57 -12.67 8.39
C MET A 100 4.17 -12.99 9.77
N ALA A 101 4.37 -14.26 10.11
CA ALA A 101 5.02 -14.66 11.35
C ALA A 101 6.49 -14.20 11.41
N ARG A 102 7.18 -14.19 10.26
CA ARG A 102 8.59 -13.80 10.16
C ARG A 102 8.81 -12.28 10.22
N TRP A 103 7.93 -11.51 9.61
CA TRP A 103 8.03 -10.03 9.58
C TRP A 103 7.12 -9.36 10.63
N GLY A 104 6.27 -10.14 11.29
CA GLY A 104 5.32 -9.68 12.29
C GLY A 104 4.36 -8.62 11.75
N SER A 105 3.83 -7.82 12.67
CA SER A 105 2.95 -6.70 12.38
C SER A 105 3.61 -5.58 11.54
N SER A 106 4.94 -5.52 11.52
CA SER A 106 5.69 -4.54 10.71
C SER A 106 5.52 -4.76 9.20
N SER A 107 5.12 -5.97 8.77
CA SER A 107 4.79 -6.26 7.38
C SER A 107 3.69 -5.34 6.84
N VAL A 108 2.72 -4.96 7.67
CA VAL A 108 1.65 -4.02 7.33
C VAL A 108 2.28 -2.70 6.88
N PHE A 109 3.18 -2.12 7.66
CA PHE A 109 3.86 -0.87 7.34
C PHE A 109 4.63 -0.92 6.01
N PHE A 110 5.48 -1.93 5.81
CA PHE A 110 6.29 -2.04 4.59
C PHE A 110 5.44 -2.21 3.33
N THR A 111 4.28 -2.86 3.44
CA THR A 111 3.43 -3.10 2.27
C THR A 111 2.76 -1.84 1.73
N ARG A 112 2.69 -0.75 2.51
CA ARG A 112 2.05 0.51 2.05
C ARG A 112 2.94 1.24 1.05
N TRP A 113 4.25 1.27 1.29
CA TRP A 113 5.17 2.07 0.49
C TRP A 113 6.18 1.24 -0.33
N LEU A 114 6.53 0.02 0.09
CA LEU A 114 7.52 -0.81 -0.60
C LEU A 114 6.87 -1.83 -1.56
N ILE A 115 5.68 -2.34 -1.22
CA ILE A 115 4.98 -3.35 -2.00
C ILE A 115 3.49 -3.03 -2.12
N THR A 116 3.17 -1.82 -2.59
CA THR A 116 1.81 -1.28 -2.70
C THR A 116 0.81 -2.23 -3.38
N PRO A 117 1.15 -2.98 -4.45
CA PRO A 117 0.21 -3.93 -5.07
C PRO A 117 -0.25 -5.07 -4.14
N LEU A 118 0.52 -5.38 -3.10
CA LEU A 118 0.17 -6.41 -2.11
C LEU A 118 -0.56 -5.85 -0.90
N GLY A 119 -0.71 -4.53 -0.76
CA GLY A 119 -1.31 -3.89 0.42
C GLY A 119 -2.68 -4.45 0.77
N SER A 120 -3.60 -4.49 -0.19
CA SER A 120 -4.97 -5.02 0.00
C SER A 120 -4.98 -6.50 0.39
N ALA A 121 -4.12 -7.31 -0.21
CA ALA A 121 -3.98 -8.73 0.11
C ALA A 121 -3.43 -8.93 1.54
N VAL A 122 -2.49 -8.09 1.97
CA VAL A 122 -1.91 -8.11 3.32
C VAL A 122 -2.93 -7.67 4.37
N ASN A 123 -3.84 -6.76 4.03
CA ASN A 123 -4.93 -6.33 4.93
C ASN A 123 -5.86 -7.49 5.24
N ILE A 124 -6.31 -8.17 4.18
CA ILE A 124 -7.15 -9.35 4.29
C ILE A 124 -6.39 -10.46 5.04
N ALA A 125 -5.13 -10.71 4.70
CA ALA A 125 -4.32 -11.71 5.39
C ALA A 125 -4.14 -11.41 6.88
N SER A 126 -3.97 -10.14 7.25
CA SER A 126 -3.87 -9.70 8.64
C SER A 126 -5.17 -9.92 9.42
N GLY A 127 -6.31 -9.69 8.79
CA GLY A 127 -7.61 -10.01 9.37
C GLY A 127 -7.82 -11.52 9.55
N VAL A 128 -7.38 -12.33 8.57
CA VAL A 128 -7.53 -13.79 8.58
C VAL A 128 -6.63 -14.46 9.62
N THR A 129 -5.36 -14.05 9.70
CA THR A 129 -4.37 -14.59 10.66
C THR A 129 -4.61 -14.12 12.09
N GLY A 130 -5.54 -13.18 12.28
CA GLY A 130 -6.01 -12.80 13.60
C GLY A 130 -5.19 -11.72 14.29
N LEU A 131 -4.44 -10.92 13.54
CA LEU A 131 -3.73 -9.76 14.07
C LEU A 131 -4.68 -8.84 14.87
N GLY A 132 -4.23 -8.31 15.99
CA GLY A 132 -5.02 -7.39 16.80
C GLY A 132 -5.35 -6.10 16.04
N TRP A 133 -6.61 -5.66 16.10
CA TRP A 133 -7.07 -4.46 15.39
C TRP A 133 -6.27 -3.17 15.74
N PRO A 134 -5.91 -2.90 17.01
CA PRO A 134 -5.08 -1.73 17.34
C PRO A 134 -3.69 -1.82 16.73
N VAL A 135 -3.08 -3.01 16.75
CA VAL A 135 -1.74 -3.23 16.17
C VAL A 135 -1.77 -3.01 14.67
N PHE A 136 -2.76 -3.59 13.97
CA PHE A 136 -2.95 -3.35 12.54
C PHE A 136 -3.11 -1.86 12.24
N THR A 137 -3.99 -1.17 12.98
CA THR A 137 -4.32 0.23 12.76
C THR A 137 -3.09 1.12 12.94
N ILE A 138 -2.27 0.90 13.98
CA ILE A 138 -1.05 1.69 14.21
C ILE A 138 -0.07 1.53 13.04
N TRP A 139 0.20 0.30 12.61
CA TRP A 139 1.14 0.07 11.50
C TRP A 139 0.61 0.54 10.15
N SER A 140 -0.70 0.42 9.91
CA SER A 140 -1.38 0.97 8.73
C SER A 140 -1.27 2.50 8.71
N VAL A 141 -1.66 3.18 9.79
CA VAL A 141 -1.60 4.66 9.89
C VAL A 141 -0.18 5.17 9.69
N LEU A 142 0.83 4.54 10.31
CA LEU A 142 2.24 4.95 10.12
C LEU A 142 2.68 4.78 8.66
N GLY A 143 2.31 3.67 8.01
CA GLY A 143 2.66 3.41 6.62
C GLY A 143 1.97 4.37 5.66
N GLU A 144 0.67 4.60 5.87
CA GLU A 144 -0.15 5.52 5.09
C GLU A 144 0.29 6.97 5.26
N THR A 145 0.62 7.39 6.48
CA THR A 145 1.13 8.75 6.75
C THR A 145 2.41 9.01 5.97
N LEU A 146 3.35 8.05 5.98
CA LEU A 146 4.60 8.16 5.22
C LEU A 146 4.33 8.20 3.71
N TRP A 147 3.50 7.28 3.21
CA TRP A 147 3.16 7.18 1.79
C TRP A 147 2.46 8.46 1.29
N VAL A 148 1.43 8.93 2.00
CA VAL A 148 0.72 10.17 1.70
C VAL A 148 1.66 11.38 1.72
N SER A 149 2.56 11.47 2.71
CA SER A 149 3.55 12.56 2.79
C SER A 149 4.44 12.63 1.55
N ILE A 150 4.88 11.47 1.04
CA ILE A 150 5.72 11.39 -0.16
C ILE A 150 4.95 11.92 -1.37
N TYR A 151 3.76 11.38 -1.66
CA TYR A 151 3.04 11.77 -2.88
C TYR A 151 2.47 13.18 -2.82
N ILE A 152 1.90 13.60 -1.69
CA ILE A 152 1.43 14.99 -1.53
C ILE A 152 2.62 15.96 -1.58
N GLY A 153 3.74 15.64 -0.93
CA GLY A 153 4.94 16.49 -0.96
C GLY A 153 5.52 16.63 -2.37
N LEU A 154 5.53 15.54 -3.15
CA LEU A 154 5.95 15.56 -4.54
C LEU A 154 4.99 16.39 -5.41
N GLY A 155 3.68 16.21 -5.23
CA GLY A 155 2.68 17.03 -5.91
C GLY A 155 2.83 18.51 -5.57
N TYR A 156 3.07 18.84 -4.30
CA TYR A 156 3.23 20.21 -3.84
C TYR A 156 4.50 20.87 -4.42
N THR A 157 5.60 20.12 -4.50
CA THR A 157 6.88 20.67 -4.96
C THR A 157 6.95 20.79 -6.49
N PHE A 158 6.33 19.85 -7.22
CA PHE A 158 6.51 19.70 -8.66
C PHE A 158 5.21 19.88 -9.48
N GLY A 159 4.10 20.26 -8.84
CA GLY A 159 2.76 20.32 -9.43
C GLY A 159 2.59 21.22 -10.66
N SER A 160 3.53 22.13 -10.92
CA SER A 160 3.57 22.92 -12.16
C SER A 160 3.92 22.10 -13.42
N ASN A 161 4.36 20.84 -13.28
CA ASN A 161 4.75 19.93 -14.37
C ASN A 161 4.14 18.52 -14.20
N ILE A 162 2.83 18.44 -13.90
CA ILE A 162 2.10 17.19 -13.60
C ILE A 162 2.30 16.08 -14.66
N GLU A 163 2.36 16.41 -15.95
CA GLU A 163 2.56 15.42 -17.02
C GLU A 163 3.96 14.78 -16.97
N THR A 164 5.00 15.57 -16.69
CA THR A 164 6.38 15.09 -16.55
C THR A 164 6.55 14.24 -15.29
N LEU A 165 5.88 14.62 -14.20
CA LEU A 165 5.82 13.89 -12.93
C LEU A 165 5.18 12.50 -13.07
N ALA A 166 4.08 12.38 -13.81
CA ALA A 166 3.42 11.10 -14.04
C ALA A 166 4.35 10.09 -14.74
N GLY A 167 5.17 10.57 -15.68
CA GLY A 167 6.21 9.77 -16.35
C GLY A 167 7.40 9.40 -15.44
N ILE A 168 7.89 10.35 -14.63
CA ILE A 168 9.02 10.11 -13.71
C ILE A 168 8.63 9.15 -12.59
N LEU A 169 7.41 9.24 -12.05
CA LEU A 169 6.96 8.38 -10.96
C LEU A 169 6.65 6.95 -11.38
N GLY A 170 6.16 6.75 -12.61
CA GLY A 170 6.12 5.42 -13.23
C GLY A 170 7.52 4.79 -13.29
N ASN A 171 8.53 5.58 -13.65
CA ASN A 171 9.91 5.11 -13.76
C ASN A 171 10.61 4.94 -12.40
N MET A 172 10.37 5.81 -11.40
CA MET A 172 10.99 5.72 -10.07
C MET A 172 10.41 4.58 -9.24
N SER A 173 9.09 4.36 -9.28
CA SER A 173 8.47 3.20 -8.62
C SER A 173 8.98 1.88 -9.20
N MET A 174 9.16 1.82 -10.53
CA MET A 174 9.80 0.69 -11.20
C MET A 174 11.29 0.56 -10.87
N ALA A 175 12.04 1.66 -10.80
CA ALA A 175 13.46 1.65 -10.43
C ALA A 175 13.69 1.21 -8.99
N LEU A 176 12.86 1.67 -8.03
CA LEU A 176 12.92 1.23 -6.64
C LEU A 176 12.50 -0.23 -6.48
N ALA A 177 11.48 -0.68 -7.22
CA ALA A 177 11.12 -2.09 -7.27
C ALA A 177 12.26 -2.95 -7.83
N MET A 178 12.93 -2.50 -8.90
CA MET A 178 14.09 -3.19 -9.48
C MET A 178 15.29 -3.21 -8.53
N LEU A 179 15.58 -2.11 -7.83
CA LEU A 179 16.62 -2.06 -6.80
C LEU A 179 16.34 -3.02 -5.65
N ALA A 180 15.09 -3.10 -5.19
CA ALA A 180 14.69 -4.04 -4.15
C ALA A 180 14.83 -5.50 -4.61
N VAL A 181 14.42 -5.82 -5.85
CA VAL A 181 14.60 -7.15 -6.44
C VAL A 181 16.09 -7.49 -6.59
N ALA A 182 16.90 -6.56 -7.10
CA ALA A 182 18.34 -6.74 -7.27
C ALA A 182 19.06 -6.97 -5.92
N ALA A 183 18.71 -6.21 -4.89
CA ALA A 183 19.23 -6.40 -3.54
C ALA A 183 18.84 -7.77 -2.97
N LEU A 184 17.60 -8.21 -3.21
CA LEU A 184 17.07 -9.49 -2.74
C LEU A 184 17.74 -10.68 -3.45
N LEU A 185 17.94 -10.59 -4.77
CA LEU A 185 18.68 -11.59 -5.54
C LEU A 185 20.16 -11.63 -5.15
N GLY A 186 20.81 -10.46 -4.99
CA GLY A 186 22.19 -10.36 -4.51
C GLY A 186 22.37 -10.97 -3.12
N TRP A 187 21.42 -10.75 -2.21
CA TRP A 187 21.42 -11.37 -0.90
C TRP A 187 21.22 -12.90 -0.94
N GLN A 188 20.35 -13.40 -1.83
CA GLN A 188 20.17 -14.84 -2.03
C GLN A 188 21.42 -15.50 -2.62
N LEU A 189 22.08 -14.84 -3.58
CA LEU A 189 23.36 -15.28 -4.15
C LEU A 189 24.46 -15.33 -3.09
N MET A 190 24.61 -14.25 -2.30
CA MET A 190 25.58 -14.25 -1.20
C MET A 190 25.32 -15.36 -0.18
N ARG A 191 24.04 -15.66 0.12
CA ARG A 191 23.67 -16.78 0.99
C ARG A 191 23.98 -18.14 0.38
N ALA A 192 23.76 -18.31 -0.94
CA ALA A 192 24.07 -19.54 -1.65
C ALA A 192 25.58 -19.79 -1.71
N VAL A 193 26.38 -18.75 -2.00
CA VAL A 193 27.84 -18.82 -2.03
C VAL A 193 28.42 -19.11 -0.64
N ARG A 194 27.92 -18.44 0.42
CA ARG A 194 28.34 -18.73 1.80
C ARG A 194 28.01 -20.16 2.24
N LYS A 195 26.87 -20.70 1.81
CA LYS A 195 26.51 -22.12 2.06
C LYS A 195 27.36 -23.11 1.27
N ALA A 196 27.78 -22.75 0.06
CA ALA A 196 28.66 -23.58 -0.75
C ALA A 196 30.08 -23.63 -0.15
N GLN A 197 30.63 -22.49 0.28
CA GLN A 197 31.95 -22.41 0.92
C GLN A 197 32.01 -23.16 2.26
N ALA A 198 30.93 -23.11 3.06
CA ALA A 198 30.84 -23.86 4.32
C ALA A 198 30.77 -25.39 4.14
N ARG A 199 30.51 -25.90 2.92
CA ARG A 199 30.54 -27.34 2.60
C ARG A 199 31.90 -27.80 2.05
N SER A 200 32.83 -26.88 1.80
CA SER A 200 34.11 -27.16 1.13
C SER A 200 35.33 -27.14 2.05
N GLN A 201 35.15 -26.97 3.37
CA GLN A 201 36.19 -27.22 4.37
C GLN A 201 36.05 -28.68 4.85
N PRO A 202 36.93 -29.61 4.43
CA PRO A 202 37.06 -30.90 5.07
C PRO A 202 37.77 -30.71 6.42
N ASP A 203 37.30 -31.43 7.44
CA ASP A 203 38.03 -31.63 8.69
C ASP A 203 39.42 -32.25 8.47
#